data_AF-A0A973FAH9-F1
#
_entry.id   AF-A0A973FAH9-F1
#
_cell.length_a   1.000
_cell.length_b   1.000
_cell.length_c   1.000
_cell.angle_alpha   90.00
_cell.angle_beta   90.00
_cell.angle_gamma   90.00
#
_symmetry.space_group_name_H-M   'P 1'
#
loop_
_entity.id
_entity.type
_entity.pdbx_description
1 polymer ?
#
loop_
_entity_poly.entity_id
_entity_poly.type
_entity_poly.pdbx_seq_one_letter_code
_entity_poly.pdbx_strand_id
1 'polypeptide(L)' 'MDIRRWALAVVCPPAAVMNKEAGTIMLTGLLTLLGWLPGVAAASIMILQEQRQAEAS' A
#
# COMPACT_ATOMS: atom_id res chain seq x y z
N MET A 1 -17.61 -13.03 2.86
CA MET A 1 -16.13 -12.92 2.85
C MET A 1 -15.75 -11.51 3.24
N ASP A 2 -15.24 -11.33 4.46
CA ASP A 2 -14.90 -10.02 5.04
C ASP A 2 -13.95 -9.18 4.19
N ILE A 3 -14.41 -8.01 3.74
CA ILE A 3 -13.63 -6.96 3.07
C ILE A 3 -12.38 -6.56 3.88
N ARG A 4 -12.46 -6.59 5.22
CA ARG A 4 -11.30 -6.35 6.10
C ARG A 4 -10.22 -7.41 5.98
N ARG A 5 -10.60 -8.69 5.80
CA ARG A 5 -9.63 -9.78 5.60
C ARG A 5 -9.00 -9.71 4.21
N TRP A 6 -9.77 -9.28 3.21
CA TRP A 6 -9.26 -9.05 1.87
C TRP A 6 -8.29 -7.87 1.82
N ALA A 7 -8.61 -6.74 2.46
CA ALA A 7 -7.71 -5.59 2.57
C ALA A 7 -6.40 -5.93 3.32
N LEU A 8 -6.48 -6.72 4.40
CA LEU A 8 -5.30 -7.22 5.11
C LEU A 8 -4.48 -8.22 4.28
N ALA A 9 -5.12 -9.04 3.43
CA ALA A 9 -4.43 -9.93 2.51
C ALA A 9 -3.74 -9.19 1.36
N VAL A 10 -4.26 -8.03 0.94
CA VAL A 10 -3.65 -7.15 -0.07
C VAL A 10 -2.49 -6.32 0.50
N VAL A 11 -2.55 -5.94 1.79
CA VAL A 11 -1.48 -5.22 2.51
C VAL A 11 -0.39 -6.14 3.06
N CYS A 12 -0.75 -7.34 3.53
CA CYS A 12 0.18 -8.35 4.02
C CYS A 12 0.16 -9.67 3.19
N PRO A 13 0.31 -9.62 1.86
CA PRO A 13 0.44 -10.82 1.08
C PRO A 13 1.77 -11.59 1.24
N PRO A 14 2.95 -11.00 1.57
CA PRO A 14 4.19 -11.78 1.62
C PRO A 14 4.18 -12.84 2.75
N ALA A 15 3.46 -12.58 3.85
CA ALA A 15 3.36 -13.53 4.96
C ALA A 15 2.56 -14.80 4.59
N ALA A 16 1.58 -14.70 3.69
CA ALA A 16 0.78 -15.84 3.24
C ALA A 16 1.51 -16.69 2.18
N VAL A 17 2.48 -16.12 1.49
CA VAL A 17 3.22 -16.77 0.39
C VAL A 17 4.57 -17.32 0.85
N MET A 18 5.01 -17.06 2.08
CA MET A 18 6.25 -17.62 2.65
C MET A 18 6.35 -19.16 2.59
N ASN A 19 5.23 -19.85 2.36
CA ASN A 19 5.15 -21.30 2.21
C ASN A 19 5.10 -21.80 0.75
N LYS A 20 5.21 -20.91 -0.25
CA LYS A 20 5.21 -21.24 -1.68
C LYS A 20 6.40 -20.61 -2.39
N GLU A 21 6.82 -21.28 -3.46
CA GLU A 21 7.82 -20.88 -4.47
C GLU A 21 8.28 -19.40 -4.43
N ALA A 22 9.60 -19.20 -4.22
CA ALA A 22 10.24 -17.91 -4.01
C ALA A 22 9.91 -16.85 -5.08
N GLY A 23 9.60 -17.27 -6.31
CA GLY A 23 9.15 -16.37 -7.39
C GLY A 23 7.82 -15.66 -7.08
N THR A 24 6.89 -16.31 -6.40
CA THR A 24 5.60 -15.70 -6.03
C THR A 24 5.78 -14.67 -4.92
N ILE A 25 6.69 -14.93 -3.97
CA ILE A 25 7.00 -13.99 -2.87
C ILE A 25 7.55 -12.68 -3.46
N MET A 26 8.50 -12.78 -4.39
CA MET A 26 9.14 -11.62 -5.01
C MET A 26 8.17 -10.80 -5.87
N LEU A 27 7.34 -11.47 -6.68
CA LEU A 27 6.33 -10.78 -7.48
C LEU A 27 5.30 -10.06 -6.60
N THR A 28 4.85 -10.71 -5.52
CA THR A 28 3.81 -10.16 -4.66
C THR A 28 4.33 -9.00 -3.80
N GLY A 29 5.58 -9.09 -3.30
CA GLY A 29 6.23 -7.97 -2.63
C GLY A 29 6.43 -6.76 -3.54
N LEU A 30 6.80 -6.98 -4.80
CA LEU A 30 6.94 -5.90 -5.79
C LEU A 30 5.59 -5.27 -6.15
N LEU A 31 4.54 -6.08 -6.32
CA LEU A 31 3.19 -5.59 -6.61
C LEU A 31 2.63 -4.76 -5.45
N THR A 32 2.88 -5.18 -4.20
CA THR A 32 2.52 -4.41 -3.00
C THR A 32 3.27 -3.09 -2.94
N LEU A 33 4.58 -3.06 -3.18
CA LEU A 33 5.35 -1.82 -3.24
C LEU A 33 4.85 -0.89 -4.35
N LEU A 34 4.58 -1.43 -5.55
CA LEU A 34 4.08 -0.67 -6.70
C LEU A 34 2.66 -0.12 -6.48
N GLY A 35 1.79 -0.83 -5.76
CA GLY A 35 0.44 -0.33 -5.41
C GLY A 35 0.44 0.60 -4.20
N TRP A 36 1.39 0.47 -3.29
CA TRP A 36 1.51 1.29 -2.08
C TRP A 36 2.13 2.66 -2.36
N LEU A 37 3.19 2.70 -3.18
CA LEU A 37 3.86 3.94 -3.59
C LEU A 37 2.90 5.04 -4.09
N PRO A 38 1.97 4.78 -5.04
CA PRO A 38 1.04 5.80 -5.51
C PRO A 38 0.03 6.23 -4.43
N GLY A 39 -0.37 5.33 -3.53
CA GLY A 39 -1.27 5.66 -2.42
C GLY A 39 -0.63 6.57 -1.38
N VAL A 40 0.62 6.28 -0.99
CA VAL A 40 1.40 7.13 -0.08
C VAL A 40 1.71 8.46 -0.73
N ALA A 41 2.05 8.48 -2.02
CA ALA A 41 2.27 9.72 -2.77
C ALA A 41 1.00 10.59 -2.77
N ALA A 42 -0.17 10.01 -3.05
CA ALA A 42 -1.43 10.73 -3.02
C ALA A 42 -1.75 11.30 -1.62
N ALA A 43 -1.59 10.52 -0.57
CA ALA A 43 -1.79 10.97 0.81
C ALA A 43 -0.82 12.10 1.19
N SER A 44 0.45 11.97 0.80
CA SER A 44 1.48 12.97 1.06
C SER A 44 1.16 14.30 0.37
N ILE A 45 0.74 14.26 -0.90
CA ILE A 45 0.32 15.45 -1.67
C ILE A 45 -0.89 16.11 -1.01
N MET A 46 -1.89 15.34 -0.59
CA MET A 46 -3.12 15.86 0.02
C MET A 46 -2.83 16.61 1.33
N ILE A 47 -1.99 16.03 2.20
CA ILE A 47 -1.54 16.69 3.44
C ILE A 47 -0.76 17.97 3.11
N LEU A 48 0.14 17.91 2.11
CA LEU A 48 0.93 19.08 1.71
C LEU A 48 0.05 20.22 1.19
N GLN A 49 -1.01 19.90 0.45
CA GLN A 49 -2.00 20.88 -0.03
C GLN A 49 -2.79 21.51 1.11
N GLU A 50 -3.22 20.71 2.10
CA GLU A 50 -3.93 21.21 3.28
C GLU A 50 -3.06 22.21 4.08
N GLN A 51 -1.80 21.87 4.32
CA GLN A 51 -0.85 22.77 4.99
C GLN A 51 -0.67 24.10 4.22
N ARG A 52 -0.63 24.05 2.88
CA ARG A 52 -0.54 25.26 2.05
C ARG A 52 -1.76 26.18 2.13
N GLN A 53 -2.95 25.66 2.42
CA GLN A 53 -4.16 26.48 2.61
C GLN A 53 -4.15 27.16 3.99
N ALA A 54 -3.61 26.48 5.01
CA ALA A 54 -3.49 27.04 6.35
C ALA A 54 -2.48 28.19 6.43
N GLU A 55 -1.37 28.13 5.69
CA GLU A 55 -0.38 29.22 5.63
C GLU A 55 -0.84 30.42 4.79
N ALA A 56 -1.83 30.21 3.91
CA ALA A 56 -2.42 31.26 3.09
C ALA A 56 -3.63 31.97 3.76
N SER A 57 -3.97 31.60 4.99
CA SER A 57 -5.10 32.15 5.77
C SER A 57 -4.64 33.07 6.90
#